data_AF-A0A5K0ZD27-F1
#
_entry.id   AF-A0A5K0ZD27-F1
#
_cell.length_a   1.000
_cell.length_b   1.000
_cell.length_c   1.000
_cell.angle_alpha   90.00
_cell.angle_beta   90.00
_cell.angle_gamma   90.00
#
_symmetry.space_group_name_H-M   'P 1'
#
loop_
_entity.id
_entity.type
_entity.pdbx_description
1 polymer ?
#
loop_
_entity_poly.entity_id
_entity_poly.type
_entity_poly.pdbx_seq_one_letter_code
_entity_poly.pdbx_strand_id
1 'polypeptide(L)' 'FMDENGQRQYVSQTSWAISTRFIGGIIMTHGDDAGLMLPPRIAPIQ' A
#
# COMPACT_ATOMS: atom_id res chain seq x y z
N PHE A 1 2.95 -12.94 -25.49
CA PHE A 1 2.80 -12.02 -26.63
C PHE A 1 3.70 -12.48 -27.76
N MET A 2 3.45 -12.09 -29.01
CA MET A 2 4.39 -12.36 -30.10
C MET A 2 5.43 -11.23 -30.11
N ASP A 3 6.72 -11.57 -30.10
CA ASP A 3 7.79 -10.57 -30.20
C ASP A 3 8.10 -10.20 -31.66
N GLU A 4 9.03 -9.25 -31.85
CA GLU A 4 9.43 -8.75 -33.16
C GLU A 4 10.06 -9.83 -34.06
N ASN A 5 10.52 -10.94 -33.48
CA ASN A 5 11.08 -12.09 -34.19
C ASN A 5 10.01 -13.16 -34.50
N GLY A 6 8.73 -12.87 -34.24
CA GLY A 6 7.61 -13.79 -34.46
C GLY A 6 7.53 -14.91 -33.42
N GLN A 7 8.31 -14.85 -32.33
CA GLN A 7 8.33 -15.88 -31.30
C GLN A 7 7.29 -15.59 -30.21
N ARG A 8 6.64 -16.65 -29.71
CA ARG A 8 5.71 -16.51 -28.57
C ARG A 8 6.51 -16.37 -27.28
N GLN A 9 6.36 -15.22 -26.64
CA GLN A 9 6.94 -14.90 -25.33
C GLN A 9 5.90 -14.95 -24.21
N TYR A 10 6.34 -15.33 -23.02
CA TYR A 10 5.56 -15.12 -21.80
C TYR A 10 5.57 -13.63 -21.40
N VAL A 11 4.48 -13.16 -20.83
CA VAL A 11 4.39 -11.78 -20.31
C VAL A 11 5.12 -11.69 -18.97
N SER A 12 5.80 -10.57 -18.74
CA SER A 12 6.24 -10.21 -17.39
C SER A 12 5.07 -9.59 -16.64
N GLN A 13 4.68 -10.20 -15.52
CA GLN A 13 3.59 -9.70 -14.69
C GLN A 13 4.12 -9.23 -13.34
N THR A 14 3.54 -8.14 -12.84
CA THR A 14 3.77 -7.64 -11.49
C THR A 14 2.46 -7.67 -10.72
N SER A 15 2.54 -7.94 -9.42
CA SER A 15 1.39 -7.90 -8.51
C SER A 15 1.75 -7.14 -7.23
N TRP A 16 0.80 -6.38 -6.71
CA TRP A 16 0.92 -5.64 -5.46
C TRP A 16 -0.43 -5.66 -4.74
N ALA A 17 -0.39 -5.53 -3.41
CA ALA A 17 -1.60 -5.46 -2.60
C ALA A 17 -1.42 -4.45 -1.46
N ILE A 18 -2.49 -3.72 -1.18
CA ILE A 18 -2.65 -2.86 -0.01
C ILE A 18 -3.98 -3.22 0.64
N SER A 19 -4.05 -3.11 1.96
CA SER A 19 -5.26 -3.40 2.71
C SER A 19 -5.43 -2.44 3.88
N THR A 20 -6.60 -2.51 4.50
CA THR A 20 -6.91 -1.77 5.73
C THR A 20 -5.99 -2.11 6.90
N ARG A 21 -5.18 -3.18 6.81
CA ARG A 21 -4.10 -3.47 7.77
C ARG A 21 -3.16 -2.28 7.97
N PHE A 22 -2.96 -1.46 6.94
CA PHE A 22 -2.16 -0.23 7.05
C PHE A 22 -2.69 0.75 8.10
N ILE A 23 -4.01 0.79 8.32
CA ILE A 23 -4.61 1.61 9.38
C ILE A 23 -4.10 1.16 10.74
N GLY A 24 -4.04 -0.16 10.99
CA GLY A 24 -3.47 -0.71 12.22
C GLY A 24 -1.98 -0.35 12.39
N GLY A 25 -1.20 -0.37 11.30
CA GLY A 25 0.21 0.07 11.32
C GLY A 25 0.38 1.53 11.73
N ILE A 26 -0.47 2.42 11.23
CA ILE A 26 -0.48 3.84 11.59
C ILE A 26 -0.81 4.02 13.08
N ILE A 27 -1.83 3.32 13.57
CA ILE A 27 -2.22 3.36 14.99
C ILE A 27 -1.08 2.88 15.89
N MET A 28 -0.43 1.75 15.57
CA MET A 28 0.67 1.22 16.39
C MET A 28 1.92 2.10 16.36
N THR A 29 2.19 2.78 15.24
CA THR A 29 3.41 3.57 15.08
C THR A 29 3.30 4.94 15.73
N HIS A 30 2.09 5.50 15.83
CA HIS A 30 1.90 6.88 16.28
C HIS A 30 1.04 7.01 17.53
N GLY A 31 0.27 5.98 17.90
CA GLY A 31 -0.47 5.99 19.17
C GLY A 31 0.47 6.05 20.37
N ASP A 32 0.01 6.72 21.41
CA ASP A 32 0.73 6.91 22.68
C ASP A 32 -0.19 6.60 23.87
N ASP A 33 0.28 6.89 25.09
CA ASP A 33 -0.49 6.68 26.31
C ASP A 33 -1.74 7.57 26.42
N ALA A 34 -1.81 8.68 25.65
CA ALA A 34 -2.95 9.57 25.58
C ALA A 34 -3.97 9.13 24.51
N GLY A 35 -3.61 8.19 23.63
CA GLY A 35 -4.50 7.49 22.73
C GLY A 35 -4.13 7.64 21.26
N LEU A 36 -5.13 7.95 20.42
CA LEU A 36 -4.96 7.99 18.98
C LEU A 36 -4.31 9.32 18.54
N MET A 37 -3.10 9.22 17.98
CA MET A 37 -2.45 10.33 17.29
C MET A 37 -2.32 10.00 15.81
N LEU A 38 -3.02 10.76 14.97
CA LEU A 38 -2.99 10.60 13.52
C LEU A 38 -2.08 11.66 12.87
N PRO A 39 -1.31 11.31 11.83
CA PRO A 39 -0.62 12.29 11.01
C PRO A 39 -1.61 13.34 10.47
N PRO A 40 -1.25 14.64 10.42
CA PRO A 40 -2.16 15.72 10.01
C PRO A 40 -2.82 15.55 8.64
N ARG A 41 -2.19 14.79 7.73
CA ARG A 41 -2.70 14.54 6.36
C ARG A 41 -3.84 13.52 6.30
N ILE A 42 -4.02 12.72 7.35
CA ILE A 42 -5.03 11.66 7.42
C ILE A 42 -5.89 11.74 8.67
N ALA A 43 -5.68 12.76 9.50
CA ALA A 43 -6.56 13.07 10.62
C ALA A 43 -7.91 13.56 10.07
N PRO A 44 -9.04 13.08 10.62
CA PRO A 44 -10.38 13.46 10.15
C PRO A 44 -10.71 14.93 10.45
N ILE A 45 -10.10 15.47 11.51
CA ILE A 45 -10.16 16.87 11.92
C ILE A 45 -8.72 17.28 12.22
N GLN A 46 -8.31 18.45 11.73
CA GLN A 46 -6.98 19.01 11.94
C GLN A 46 -6.93 19.92 13.16
#